data_AF-A0A3C0N1E9-F1
#
_entry.id   AF-A0A3C0N1E9-F1
#
_cell.length_a   1.000
_cell.length_b   1.000
_cell.length_c   1.000
_cell.angle_alpha   90.00
_cell.angle_beta   90.00
_cell.angle_gamma   90.00
#
_symmetry.space_group_name_H-M   'P 1'
#
loop_
_entity.id
_entity.type
_entity.pdbx_description
1 polymer ?
#
loop_
_entity_poly.entity_id
_entity_poly.type
_entity_poly.pdbx_seq_one_letter_code
_entity_poly.pdbx_strand_id
1 'polypeptide(L)'
;MEVDIRNRESKHKCDLVMKGGITSGIVYPPIVLKLAETYQFCNIGGTSAGAIAAAVTAAAEYGRDVPEAKGFEGLDQLRKELSEDGFLQNLFQPSEETKPLMETLLSFITDKKKENKSQKKSIVGRFFQFTEFLEEKHPTKFKKGSLRGYIIGLILALALTSSTSVIFALTGSSVSNLSFIVLLFILGLSLSFIGGLLGGTGVSLYDLYHILTVAVPKNLFGMCTGRTATSSGEKKPVLTDWLSTKIDQLSGISGEARTLTFTDLKKKEINLKMVASNLSHNQPYSLPFSNESLFVFKEDHFKKLFPDNIVKYLTKPETQAACQHESYKLPDGYYFLPKGDALPVVVAMRISLSFPLLLSAVPLYTISQSASNRAKEGGIIQLSESEETGD
;
A
#
# COMPACT_ATOMS: atom_id res chain seq x y z
N MET A 1 28.68 3.35 -20.19
CA MET A 1 28.57 4.53 -21.06
C MET A 1 27.84 5.59 -20.26
N GLU A 2 28.56 6.62 -19.84
CA GLU A 2 28.03 7.74 -19.06
C GLU A 2 27.19 8.62 -20.00
N VAL A 3 25.97 8.93 -19.60
CA VAL A 3 24.97 9.58 -20.47
C VAL A 3 25.04 11.09 -20.24
N ASP A 4 25.93 11.78 -20.97
CA ASP A 4 25.98 13.24 -20.98
C ASP A 4 24.92 13.81 -21.94
N ILE A 5 23.72 14.07 -21.39
CA ILE A 5 22.58 14.71 -22.09
C ILE A 5 22.57 16.23 -21.91
N ARG A 6 23.34 16.79 -20.97
CA ARG A 6 23.25 18.23 -20.60
C ARG A 6 23.66 19.17 -21.74
N ASN A 7 24.51 18.73 -22.66
CA ASN A 7 25.08 19.58 -23.71
C ASN A 7 24.54 19.32 -25.14
N ARG A 8 23.45 18.54 -25.29
CA ARG A 8 22.89 18.23 -26.61
C ARG A 8 21.62 19.04 -26.88
N GLU A 9 21.68 19.97 -27.84
CA GLU A 9 20.49 20.60 -28.43
C GLU A 9 19.58 19.53 -29.02
N SER A 10 18.52 19.15 -28.32
CA SER A 10 17.49 18.25 -28.87
C SER A 10 16.66 19.04 -29.88
N LYS A 11 16.47 18.49 -31.08
CA LYS A 11 15.87 19.24 -32.21
C LYS A 11 14.37 18.96 -32.40
N HIS A 12 13.79 18.02 -31.65
CA HIS A 12 12.43 17.55 -31.89
C HIS A 12 11.60 17.43 -30.60
N LYS A 13 10.41 18.01 -30.61
CA LYS A 13 9.41 17.83 -29.54
C LYS A 13 8.83 16.42 -29.61
N CYS A 14 8.62 15.78 -28.47
CA CYS A 14 8.07 14.42 -28.36
C CYS A 14 7.00 14.34 -27.28
N ASP A 15 5.94 13.61 -27.60
CA ASP A 15 4.87 13.28 -26.68
C ASP A 15 4.99 11.80 -26.27
N LEU A 16 4.93 11.56 -24.96
CA LEU A 16 5.17 10.24 -24.38
C LEU A 16 3.99 9.82 -23.49
N VAL A 17 3.34 8.71 -23.82
CA VAL A 17 2.25 8.14 -23.01
C VAL A 17 2.64 6.75 -22.53
N MET A 18 2.68 6.58 -21.20
CA MET A 18 3.18 5.38 -20.52
C MET A 18 2.04 4.66 -19.80
N LYS A 19 1.71 3.45 -20.27
CA LYS A 19 0.65 2.63 -19.70
C LYS A 19 1.11 1.93 -18.41
N GLY A 20 0.18 1.79 -17.47
CA GLY A 20 0.38 0.92 -16.31
C GLY A 20 0.55 -0.54 -16.70
N GLY A 21 1.42 -1.24 -15.96
CA GLY A 21 1.67 -2.66 -16.10
C GLY A 21 2.74 -3.11 -15.11
N ILE A 22 2.74 -4.40 -14.75
CA ILE A 22 3.59 -4.96 -13.68
C ILE A 22 5.07 -4.82 -14.04
N THR A 23 5.43 -4.96 -15.31
CA THR A 23 6.81 -4.82 -15.82
C THR A 23 7.15 -3.41 -16.30
N SER A 24 6.16 -2.54 -16.46
CA SER A 24 6.33 -1.26 -17.15
C SER A 24 7.25 -0.29 -16.38
N GLY A 25 7.21 -0.31 -15.04
CA GLY A 25 8.01 0.60 -14.20
C GLY A 25 9.53 0.44 -14.34
N ILE A 26 10.02 -0.76 -14.69
CA ILE A 26 11.46 -1.05 -14.88
C ILE A 26 11.89 -0.77 -16.33
N VAL A 27 10.97 -0.93 -17.29
CA VAL A 27 11.26 -0.84 -18.72
C VAL A 27 11.29 0.61 -19.22
N TYR A 28 10.54 1.52 -18.61
CA TYR A 28 10.47 2.91 -19.10
C TYR A 28 11.76 3.72 -18.93
N PRO A 29 12.49 3.69 -17.81
CA PRO A 29 13.71 4.49 -17.65
C PRO A 29 14.75 4.34 -18.78
N PRO A 30 15.15 3.13 -19.24
CA PRO A 30 16.10 3.02 -20.34
C PRO A 30 15.55 3.56 -21.67
N ILE A 31 14.25 3.41 -21.94
CA ILE A 31 13.61 3.95 -23.16
C ILE A 31 13.63 5.48 -23.13
N VAL A 32 13.26 6.07 -22.00
CA VAL A 32 13.25 7.53 -21.80
C VAL A 32 14.64 8.11 -21.98
N LEU A 33 15.66 7.50 -21.37
CA LEU A 33 17.06 7.92 -21.53
C LEU A 33 17.49 7.91 -22.99
N LYS A 34 17.13 6.86 -23.74
CA LYS A 34 17.49 6.76 -25.16
C LYS A 34 16.78 7.82 -26.02
N LEU A 35 15.51 8.07 -25.74
CA LEU A 35 14.73 9.09 -26.45
C LEU A 35 15.20 10.52 -26.11
N ALA A 36 15.59 10.77 -24.86
CA ALA A 36 16.07 12.08 -24.40
C ALA A 36 17.36 12.56 -25.09
N GLU A 37 18.12 11.65 -25.72
CA GLU A 37 19.28 11.99 -26.56
C GLU A 37 18.89 12.78 -27.82
N THR A 38 17.66 12.64 -28.31
CA THR A 38 17.19 13.22 -29.59
C THR A 38 16.00 14.15 -29.40
N TYR A 39 15.16 13.89 -28.38
CA TYR A 39 13.89 14.55 -28.19
C TYR A 39 13.82 15.34 -26.87
N GLN A 40 13.03 16.43 -26.89
CA GLN A 40 12.54 17.16 -25.74
C GLN A 40 11.10 16.73 -25.46
N PHE A 41 10.80 16.27 -24.24
CA PHE A 41 9.46 15.81 -23.90
C PHE A 41 8.54 17.00 -23.56
N CYS A 42 7.44 17.14 -24.29
CA CYS A 42 6.48 18.23 -24.08
C CYS A 42 5.20 17.74 -23.42
N ASN A 43 4.58 16.69 -23.95
CA ASN A 43 3.40 16.09 -23.33
C ASN A 43 3.73 14.71 -22.76
N ILE A 44 3.57 14.52 -21.46
CA ILE A 44 3.92 13.29 -20.75
C ILE A 44 2.65 12.75 -20.04
N GLY A 45 2.28 11.53 -20.35
CA GLY A 45 1.09 10.85 -19.82
C GLY A 45 1.45 9.57 -19.07
N GLY A 46 0.79 9.26 -17.96
CA GLY A 46 1.02 8.00 -17.24
C GLY A 46 -0.15 7.46 -16.42
N THR A 47 -0.23 6.14 -16.27
CA THR A 47 -1.20 5.47 -15.37
C THR A 47 -0.53 4.40 -14.50
N SER A 48 -0.86 4.33 -13.21
CA SER A 48 -0.28 3.37 -12.25
C SER A 48 1.25 3.33 -12.30
N ALA A 49 1.89 2.19 -12.61
CA ALA A 49 3.36 2.12 -12.73
C ALA A 49 3.92 3.07 -13.82
N GLY A 50 3.13 3.35 -14.87
CA GLY A 50 3.47 4.34 -15.88
C GLY A 50 3.39 5.78 -15.36
N ALA A 51 2.62 6.05 -14.30
CA ALA A 51 2.58 7.36 -13.65
C ALA A 51 3.87 7.66 -12.89
N ILE A 52 4.54 6.64 -12.31
CA ILE A 52 5.90 6.78 -11.77
C ILE A 52 6.84 7.23 -12.89
N ALA A 53 6.85 6.49 -13.99
CA ALA A 53 7.71 6.80 -15.13
C ALA A 53 7.43 8.19 -15.71
N ALA A 54 6.16 8.59 -15.81
CA ALA A 54 5.74 9.92 -16.23
C ALA A 54 6.24 11.02 -15.27
N ALA A 55 6.09 10.82 -13.97
CA ALA A 55 6.54 11.78 -12.95
C ALA A 55 8.05 11.97 -12.98
N VAL A 56 8.83 10.88 -13.01
CA VAL A 56 10.31 10.98 -13.03
C VAL A 56 10.83 11.49 -14.38
N THR A 57 10.14 11.20 -15.49
CA THR A 57 10.47 11.75 -16.81
C THR A 57 10.23 13.26 -16.84
N ALA A 58 9.08 13.72 -16.34
CA ALA A 58 8.77 15.14 -16.27
C ALA A 58 9.73 15.90 -15.33
N ALA A 59 10.10 15.29 -14.20
CA ALA A 59 11.08 15.86 -13.29
C ALA A 59 12.48 15.93 -13.92
N ALA A 60 12.91 14.88 -14.63
CA ALA A 60 14.20 14.85 -15.33
C ALA A 60 14.25 15.84 -16.49
N GLU A 61 13.17 15.98 -17.26
CA GLU A 61 13.03 16.97 -18.33
C GLU A 61 13.04 18.40 -17.76
N TYR A 62 12.32 18.65 -16.66
CA TYR A 62 12.39 19.94 -15.96
C TYR A 62 13.83 20.27 -15.52
N GLY A 63 14.54 19.27 -15.00
CA GLY A 63 15.92 19.38 -14.56
C GLY A 63 16.97 19.31 -15.67
N ARG A 64 16.59 19.22 -16.95
CA ARG A 64 17.54 19.09 -18.08
C ARG A 64 18.60 20.20 -18.08
N ASP A 65 18.14 21.44 -17.91
CA ASP A 65 18.97 22.66 -17.97
C ASP A 65 19.05 23.38 -16.62
N VAL A 66 18.77 22.69 -15.50
CA VAL A 66 18.84 23.26 -14.15
C VAL A 66 20.17 22.84 -13.52
N PRO A 67 21.08 23.76 -13.19
CA PRO A 67 22.42 23.44 -12.69
C PRO A 67 22.42 22.53 -11.46
N GLU A 68 21.51 22.79 -10.52
CA GLU A 68 21.37 22.06 -9.24
C GLU A 68 20.66 20.71 -9.39
N ALA A 69 20.06 20.44 -10.55
CA ALA A 69 19.31 19.22 -10.80
C ALA A 69 20.21 18.09 -11.30
N LYS A 70 19.84 16.85 -10.97
CA LYS A 70 20.46 15.67 -11.58
C LYS A 70 19.89 15.35 -12.97
N GLY A 71 18.71 15.85 -13.33
CA GLY A 71 18.10 15.67 -14.65
C GLY A 71 18.10 14.20 -15.10
N PHE A 72 18.41 13.95 -16.38
CA PHE A 72 18.47 12.60 -16.95
C PHE A 72 19.61 11.73 -16.42
N GLU A 73 20.69 12.32 -15.92
CA GLU A 73 21.76 11.57 -15.26
C GLU A 73 21.26 10.91 -13.96
N GLY A 74 20.45 11.67 -13.19
CA GLY A 74 19.74 11.14 -12.03
C GLY A 74 18.75 10.03 -12.38
N LEU A 75 18.15 10.08 -13.57
CA LEU A 75 17.23 9.04 -14.05
C LEU A 75 17.99 7.75 -14.39
N ASP A 76 19.22 7.85 -14.91
CA ASP A 76 20.11 6.69 -15.09
C ASP A 76 20.51 6.05 -13.76
N GLN A 77 20.78 6.87 -12.72
CA GLN A 77 21.00 6.39 -11.36
C GLN A 77 19.76 5.67 -10.81
N LEU A 78 18.57 6.25 -10.97
CA LEU A 78 17.31 5.64 -10.56
C LEU A 78 17.09 4.29 -11.25
N ARG A 79 17.37 4.17 -12.56
CA ARG A 79 17.29 2.89 -13.29
C ARG A 79 18.21 1.84 -12.67
N LYS A 80 19.45 2.22 -12.34
CA LYS A 80 20.42 1.30 -11.73
C LYS A 80 19.91 0.76 -10.39
N GLU A 81 19.41 1.65 -9.52
CA GLU A 81 18.80 1.25 -8.23
C GLU A 81 17.61 0.31 -8.43
N LEU A 82 16.70 0.60 -9.37
CA LEU A 82 15.57 -0.28 -9.67
C LEU A 82 15.97 -1.65 -10.22
N SER A 83 17.18 -1.78 -10.77
CA SER A 83 17.71 -3.03 -11.32
C SER A 83 18.42 -3.89 -10.27
N GLU A 84 18.63 -3.38 -9.05
CA GLU A 84 19.23 -4.14 -7.96
C GLU A 84 18.28 -5.22 -7.44
N ASP A 85 18.83 -6.42 -7.20
CA ASP A 85 18.06 -7.57 -6.75
C ASP A 85 17.36 -7.28 -5.41
N GLY A 86 16.04 -7.44 -5.40
CA GLY A 86 15.21 -7.24 -4.21
C GLY A 86 14.92 -5.77 -3.86
N PHE A 87 15.51 -4.78 -4.55
CA PHE A 87 15.28 -3.36 -4.23
C PHE A 87 13.80 -2.98 -4.33
N LEU A 88 13.13 -3.32 -5.44
CA LEU A 88 11.72 -3.02 -5.63
C LEU A 88 10.83 -3.64 -4.54
N GLN A 89 11.14 -4.87 -4.12
CA GLN A 89 10.39 -5.54 -3.04
C GLN A 89 10.57 -4.81 -1.71
N ASN A 90 11.80 -4.34 -1.43
CA ASN A 90 12.13 -3.60 -0.21
C ASN A 90 11.46 -2.22 -0.14
N LEU A 91 10.95 -1.66 -1.25
CA LEU A 91 10.18 -0.42 -1.22
C LEU A 91 8.77 -0.61 -0.64
N PHE A 92 8.23 -1.83 -0.66
CA PHE A 92 6.90 -2.17 -0.15
C PHE A 92 7.00 -2.78 1.25
N GLN A 93 7.19 -1.91 2.24
CA GLN A 93 7.28 -2.31 3.64
C GLN A 93 5.91 -2.21 4.32
N PRO A 94 5.40 -3.27 4.94
CA PRO A 94 4.11 -3.25 5.61
C PRO A 94 4.18 -2.47 6.93
N SER A 95 3.05 -1.89 7.33
CA SER A 95 2.89 -1.32 8.68
C SER A 95 2.81 -2.43 9.73
N GLU A 96 3.25 -2.16 10.97
CA GLU A 96 3.35 -3.14 12.06
C GLU A 96 2.12 -4.04 12.22
N GLU A 97 0.91 -3.47 12.22
CA GLU A 97 -0.35 -4.23 12.38
C GLU A 97 -0.69 -5.11 11.17
N THR A 98 -0.19 -4.77 9.99
CA THR A 98 -0.48 -5.47 8.72
C THR A 98 0.65 -6.38 8.25
N LYS A 99 1.81 -6.30 8.91
CA LYS A 99 3.00 -7.11 8.62
C LYS A 99 2.71 -8.61 8.58
N PRO A 100 1.95 -9.19 9.54
CA PRO A 100 1.69 -10.63 9.52
C PRO A 100 0.91 -11.07 8.27
N LEU A 101 -0.01 -10.23 7.76
CA LEU A 101 -0.74 -10.48 6.52
C LEU A 101 0.17 -10.43 5.30
N MET A 102 1.07 -9.43 5.22
CA MET A 102 2.01 -9.27 4.11
C MET A 102 3.02 -10.43 4.04
N GLU A 103 3.61 -10.84 5.15
CA GLU A 103 4.54 -11.97 5.20
C GLU A 103 3.86 -13.28 4.78
N THR A 104 2.62 -13.47 5.20
CA THR A 104 1.80 -14.61 4.80
C THR A 104 1.62 -14.64 3.28
N LEU A 105 1.22 -13.51 2.70
CA LEU A 105 0.98 -13.37 1.26
C LEU A 105 2.26 -13.53 0.42
N LEU A 106 3.38 -12.95 0.84
CA LEU A 106 4.67 -13.07 0.14
C LEU A 106 5.19 -14.50 0.11
N SER A 107 5.05 -15.25 1.21
CA SER A 107 5.44 -16.66 1.22
C SER A 107 4.59 -17.48 0.27
N PHE A 108 3.27 -17.28 0.26
CA PHE A 108 2.37 -17.97 -0.66
C PHE A 108 2.74 -17.75 -2.14
N ILE A 109 3.14 -16.53 -2.50
CA ILE A 109 3.60 -16.21 -3.87
C ILE A 109 4.95 -16.90 -4.15
N THR A 110 5.86 -16.92 -3.18
CA THR A 110 7.21 -17.49 -3.34
C THR A 110 7.18 -19.01 -3.40
N ASP A 111 6.34 -19.65 -2.59
CA ASP A 111 6.20 -21.11 -2.51
C ASP A 111 5.52 -21.70 -3.75
N LYS A 112 4.50 -21.01 -4.31
CA LYS A 112 3.91 -21.41 -5.61
C LYS A 112 4.94 -21.45 -6.73
N LYS A 113 5.98 -20.62 -6.68
CA LYS A 113 7.07 -20.60 -7.67
C LYS A 113 7.99 -21.84 -7.53
N LYS A 114 8.10 -22.43 -6.33
CA LYS A 114 8.86 -23.66 -6.04
C LYS A 114 8.05 -24.94 -6.28
N GLU A 115 6.74 -24.90 -6.05
CA GLU A 115 5.84 -26.06 -6.18
C GLU A 115 5.72 -26.60 -7.62
N ASN A 116 5.99 -25.78 -8.64
CA ASN A 116 6.02 -26.20 -10.05
C ASN A 116 7.11 -27.24 -10.40
N LYS A 117 7.95 -27.68 -9.45
CA LYS A 117 9.00 -28.68 -9.66
C LYS A 117 8.93 -29.94 -8.79
N SER A 118 7.95 -30.11 -7.89
CA SER A 118 7.95 -31.27 -6.98
C SER A 118 6.57 -31.88 -6.69
N GLN A 119 6.57 -33.20 -6.49
CA GLN A 119 5.44 -34.15 -6.39
C GLN A 119 4.14 -33.62 -5.76
N LYS A 120 3.00 -34.02 -6.35
CA LYS A 120 1.63 -33.85 -5.78
C LYS A 120 1.57 -34.39 -4.36
N LYS A 121 1.68 -33.50 -3.35
CA LYS A 121 1.44 -33.86 -1.96
C LYS A 121 -0.05 -34.19 -1.72
N SER A 122 -0.29 -35.21 -0.88
CA SER A 122 -1.62 -35.55 -0.36
C SER A 122 -2.30 -34.33 0.29
N ILE A 123 -3.63 -34.30 0.30
CA ILE A 123 -4.44 -33.23 0.94
C ILE A 123 -4.02 -33.02 2.39
N VAL A 124 -3.76 -34.09 3.12
CA VAL A 124 -3.29 -34.05 4.52
C VAL A 124 -1.90 -33.41 4.60
N GLY A 125 -0.99 -33.75 3.69
CA GLY A 125 0.34 -33.14 3.65
C GLY A 125 0.33 -31.65 3.33
N ARG A 126 -0.61 -31.19 2.50
CA ARG A 126 -0.82 -29.75 2.26
C ARG A 126 -1.35 -29.03 3.50
N PHE A 127 -2.24 -29.67 4.24
CA PHE A 127 -2.75 -29.12 5.49
C PHE A 127 -1.64 -28.98 6.53
N PHE A 128 -0.84 -30.02 6.77
CA PHE A 128 0.31 -29.93 7.70
C PHE A 128 1.34 -28.88 7.28
N GLN A 129 1.65 -28.77 5.99
CA GLN A 129 2.55 -27.72 5.50
C GLN A 129 1.97 -26.32 5.77
N PHE A 130 0.66 -26.14 5.58
CA PHE A 130 0.00 -24.88 5.87
C PHE A 130 -0.06 -24.59 7.38
N THR A 131 -0.23 -25.60 8.23
CA THR A 131 -0.23 -25.43 9.69
C THR A 131 1.14 -25.03 10.20
N GLU A 132 2.19 -25.72 9.73
CA GLU A 132 3.59 -25.42 10.05
C GLU A 132 3.96 -24.00 9.59
N PHE A 133 3.48 -23.59 8.41
CA PHE A 133 3.64 -22.24 7.91
C PHE A 133 2.97 -21.17 8.80
N LEU A 134 1.74 -21.40 9.25
CA LEU A 134 1.06 -20.50 10.18
C LEU A 134 1.74 -20.47 11.56
N GLU A 135 2.32 -21.59 12.00
CA GLU A 135 3.12 -21.65 13.22
C GLU A 135 4.40 -20.83 13.10
N GLU A 136 5.10 -20.90 11.95
CA GLU A 136 6.32 -20.15 11.69
C GLU A 136 6.06 -18.63 11.63
N LYS A 137 5.01 -18.21 10.89
CA LYS A 137 4.73 -16.79 10.64
C LYS A 137 3.90 -16.11 11.73
N HIS A 138 3.10 -16.88 12.48
CA HIS A 138 2.22 -16.36 13.54
C HIS A 138 2.38 -17.11 14.86
N PRO A 139 3.61 -17.23 15.41
CA PRO A 139 3.91 -18.14 16.51
C PRO A 139 3.12 -17.82 17.79
N THR A 140 2.88 -16.54 18.08
CA THR A 140 2.17 -16.13 19.29
C THR A 140 0.68 -16.49 19.24
N LYS A 141 0.02 -16.24 18.11
CA LYS A 141 -1.39 -16.53 17.88
C LYS A 141 -1.63 -18.02 17.71
N PHE A 142 -0.74 -18.69 16.97
CA PHE A 142 -0.78 -20.13 16.80
C PHE A 142 -0.63 -20.86 18.13
N LYS A 143 0.36 -20.51 18.97
CA LYS A 143 0.53 -21.12 20.30
C LYS A 143 -0.68 -20.90 21.20
N LYS A 144 -1.28 -19.71 21.19
CA LYS A 144 -2.48 -19.41 21.98
C LYS A 144 -3.69 -20.22 21.50
N GLY A 145 -3.87 -20.35 20.19
CA GLY A 145 -4.91 -21.19 19.60
C GLY A 145 -4.69 -22.67 19.88
N SER A 146 -3.44 -23.11 19.78
CA SER A 146 -3.04 -24.49 20.01
C SER A 146 -3.25 -24.89 21.47
N LEU A 147 -2.88 -24.03 22.42
CA LEU A 147 -3.16 -24.25 23.85
C LEU A 147 -4.65 -24.42 24.13
N ARG A 148 -5.50 -23.56 23.55
CA ARG A 148 -6.96 -23.69 23.66
C ARG A 148 -7.46 -24.98 23.04
N GLY A 149 -6.91 -25.36 21.89
CA GLY A 149 -7.20 -26.59 21.19
C GLY A 149 -6.86 -27.84 21.99
N TYR A 150 -5.68 -27.88 22.63
CA TYR A 150 -5.26 -28.97 23.51
C TYR A 150 -6.20 -29.10 24.71
N ILE A 151 -6.61 -27.98 25.33
CA ILE A 151 -7.53 -28.00 26.48
C ILE A 151 -8.90 -28.55 26.05
N ILE A 152 -9.45 -28.08 24.94
CA ILE A 152 -10.74 -28.56 24.42
C ILE A 152 -10.65 -30.05 24.05
N GLY A 153 -9.59 -30.46 23.37
CA GLY A 153 -9.36 -31.85 23.00
C GLY A 153 -9.21 -32.77 24.21
N LEU A 154 -8.54 -32.30 25.27
CA LEU A 154 -8.42 -33.03 26.55
C LEU A 154 -9.78 -33.17 27.25
N ILE A 155 -10.59 -32.10 27.29
CA ILE A 155 -11.93 -32.15 27.88
C ILE A 155 -12.82 -33.14 27.12
N LEU A 156 -12.78 -33.11 25.78
CA LEU A 156 -13.52 -34.06 24.94
C LEU A 156 -13.05 -35.50 25.16
N ALA A 157 -11.74 -35.71 25.25
CA ALA A 157 -11.17 -37.02 25.56
C ALA A 157 -11.68 -37.56 26.91
N LEU A 158 -11.66 -36.72 27.96
CA LEU A 158 -12.17 -37.10 29.29
C LEU A 158 -13.69 -37.37 29.29
N ALA A 159 -14.47 -36.65 28.48
CA ALA A 159 -15.90 -36.91 28.31
C ALA A 159 -16.18 -38.24 27.59
N LEU A 160 -15.37 -38.57 26.58
CA LEU A 160 -15.44 -39.84 25.84
C LEU A 160 -15.00 -41.04 26.71
N THR A 161 -13.97 -40.89 27.54
CA THR A 161 -13.52 -41.97 28.44
C THR A 161 -14.46 -42.21 29.61
N SER A 162 -15.08 -41.16 30.15
CA SER A 162 -16.09 -41.29 31.21
C SER A 162 -17.38 -41.94 30.71
N SER A 163 -17.89 -41.52 29.55
CA SER A 163 -19.09 -42.12 28.95
C SER A 163 -18.90 -43.60 28.57
N THR A 164 -17.74 -43.97 28.01
CA THR A 164 -17.43 -45.38 27.69
C THR A 164 -17.25 -46.24 28.94
N SER A 165 -16.65 -45.71 30.01
CA SER A 165 -16.56 -46.40 31.30
C SER A 165 -17.94 -46.68 31.91
N VAL A 166 -18.88 -45.74 31.80
CA VAL A 166 -20.26 -45.91 32.29
C VAL A 166 -21.01 -46.98 31.49
N ILE A 167 -20.90 -46.97 30.16
CA ILE A 167 -21.53 -47.99 29.30
C ILE A 167 -20.97 -49.37 29.63
N PHE A 168 -19.65 -49.48 29.79
CA PHE A 168 -18.99 -50.74 30.14
C PHE A 168 -19.45 -51.31 31.49
N ALA A 169 -19.63 -50.45 32.49
CA ALA A 169 -20.17 -50.85 33.79
C ALA A 169 -21.61 -51.40 33.69
N LEU A 170 -22.41 -50.92 32.73
CA LEU A 170 -23.79 -51.35 32.52
C LEU A 170 -23.92 -52.63 31.67
N THR A 171 -22.99 -52.90 30.75
CA THR A 171 -23.11 -54.04 29.80
C THR A 171 -22.41 -55.33 30.24
N GLY A 172 -21.56 -55.29 31.29
CA GLY A 172 -20.93 -56.50 31.88
C GLY A 172 -19.95 -57.24 30.98
N SER A 173 -19.49 -56.62 29.89
CA SER A 173 -18.57 -57.21 28.91
C SER A 173 -17.14 -57.34 29.44
N SER A 174 -16.50 -58.49 29.29
CA SER A 174 -15.13 -58.75 29.77
C SER A 174 -14.08 -58.57 28.66
N VAL A 175 -13.71 -57.32 28.36
CA VAL A 175 -12.53 -57.00 27.54
C VAL A 175 -11.33 -56.82 28.48
N SER A 176 -10.13 -57.22 28.09
CA SER A 176 -8.93 -56.99 28.92
C SER A 176 -8.77 -55.50 29.24
N ASN A 177 -9.00 -55.12 30.51
CA ASN A 177 -9.06 -53.73 30.97
C ASN A 177 -7.86 -52.90 30.52
N LEU A 178 -6.66 -53.49 30.46
CA LEU A 178 -5.43 -52.77 30.11
C LEU A 178 -5.40 -52.33 28.64
N SER A 179 -5.82 -53.18 27.70
CA SER A 179 -5.77 -52.87 26.26
C SER A 179 -6.77 -51.76 25.89
N PHE A 180 -7.94 -51.75 26.52
CA PHE A 180 -8.98 -50.74 26.29
C PHE A 180 -8.59 -49.37 26.89
N ILE A 181 -8.02 -49.36 28.10
CA ILE A 181 -7.50 -48.13 28.72
C ILE A 181 -6.38 -47.53 27.88
N VAL A 182 -5.45 -48.36 27.38
CA VAL A 182 -4.36 -47.91 26.50
C VAL A 182 -4.91 -47.34 25.19
N LEU A 183 -5.91 -47.98 24.58
CA LEU A 183 -6.55 -47.47 23.36
C LEU A 183 -7.23 -46.11 23.58
N LEU A 184 -7.98 -45.96 24.67
CA LEU A 184 -8.63 -44.70 25.05
C LEU A 184 -7.61 -43.59 25.34
N PHE A 185 -6.48 -43.94 25.95
CA PHE A 185 -5.40 -42.99 26.20
C PHE A 185 -4.75 -42.51 24.91
N ILE A 186 -4.45 -43.42 23.98
CA ILE A 186 -3.92 -43.08 22.64
C ILE A 186 -4.92 -42.22 21.87
N LEU A 187 -6.22 -42.55 21.94
CA LEU A 187 -7.28 -41.78 21.32
C LEU A 187 -7.38 -40.38 21.96
N GLY A 188 -7.28 -40.27 23.28
CA GLY A 188 -7.29 -38.97 23.96
C GLY A 188 -6.10 -38.08 23.60
N LEU A 189 -4.90 -38.66 23.51
CA LEU A 189 -3.72 -37.95 23.04
C LEU A 189 -3.85 -37.51 21.58
N SER A 190 -4.40 -38.35 20.71
CA SER A 190 -4.61 -38.00 19.30
C SER A 190 -5.67 -36.90 19.14
N LEU A 191 -6.78 -36.95 19.87
CA LEU A 191 -7.79 -35.89 19.89
C LEU A 191 -7.23 -34.57 20.44
N SER A 192 -6.41 -34.62 21.50
CA SER A 192 -5.75 -33.43 22.04
C SER A 192 -4.77 -32.83 21.03
N PHE A 193 -3.96 -33.67 20.36
CA PHE A 193 -3.03 -33.24 19.31
C PHE A 193 -3.74 -32.61 18.11
N ILE A 194 -4.79 -33.27 17.60
CA ILE A 194 -5.62 -32.74 16.52
C ILE A 194 -6.29 -31.43 16.95
N GLY A 195 -6.79 -31.37 18.19
CA GLY A 195 -7.36 -30.16 18.78
C GLY A 195 -6.37 -28.99 18.80
N GLY A 196 -5.12 -29.23 19.24
CA GLY A 196 -4.07 -28.23 19.23
C GLY A 196 -3.72 -27.72 17.83
N LEU A 197 -3.69 -28.62 16.83
CA LEU A 197 -3.38 -28.25 15.46
C LEU A 197 -4.53 -27.45 14.79
N LEU A 198 -5.77 -27.88 14.99
CA LEU A 198 -6.97 -27.17 14.52
C LEU A 198 -7.19 -25.84 15.25
N GLY A 199 -6.91 -25.79 16.55
CA GLY A 199 -7.01 -24.57 17.35
C GLY A 199 -5.97 -23.53 16.96
N GLY A 200 -4.73 -23.94 16.73
CA GLY A 200 -3.66 -23.06 16.27
C GLY A 200 -3.96 -22.45 14.91
N THR A 201 -4.34 -23.30 13.94
CA THR A 201 -4.73 -22.84 12.60
C THR A 201 -5.95 -21.94 12.61
N GLY A 202 -7.02 -22.32 13.33
CA GLY A 202 -8.26 -21.55 13.38
C GLY A 202 -8.06 -20.14 13.95
N VAL A 203 -7.27 -20.01 15.03
CA VAL A 203 -6.98 -18.69 15.62
C VAL A 203 -6.08 -17.85 14.73
N SER A 204 -5.06 -18.43 14.09
CA SER A 204 -4.21 -17.68 13.15
C SER A 204 -4.98 -17.22 11.91
N LEU A 205 -5.90 -18.04 11.38
CA LEU A 205 -6.79 -17.65 10.28
C LEU A 205 -7.75 -16.53 10.69
N TYR A 206 -8.31 -16.61 11.90
CA TYR A 206 -9.15 -15.55 12.44
C TYR A 206 -8.37 -14.25 12.63
N ASP A 207 -7.11 -14.32 13.08
CA ASP A 207 -6.25 -13.14 13.23
C ASP A 207 -5.95 -12.49 11.88
N LEU A 208 -5.62 -13.28 10.86
CA LEU A 208 -5.46 -12.79 9.48
C LEU A 208 -6.74 -12.15 8.92
N TYR A 209 -7.90 -12.77 9.18
CA TYR A 209 -9.20 -12.20 8.83
C TYR A 209 -9.44 -10.87 9.54
N HIS A 210 -9.17 -10.79 10.85
CA HIS A 210 -9.29 -9.56 11.63
C HIS A 210 -8.33 -8.48 11.14
N ILE A 211 -7.08 -8.81 10.79
CA ILE A 211 -6.14 -7.86 10.19
C ILE A 211 -6.70 -7.35 8.87
N LEU A 212 -7.22 -8.22 8.00
CA LEU A 212 -7.80 -7.86 6.71
C LEU A 212 -9.04 -6.98 6.84
N THR A 213 -9.92 -7.22 7.82
CA THR A 213 -11.19 -6.49 7.96
C THR A 213 -11.13 -5.29 8.92
N VAL A 214 -10.11 -5.19 9.77
CA VAL A 214 -9.99 -4.11 10.77
C VAL A 214 -8.70 -3.31 10.59
N ALA A 215 -7.54 -3.97 10.60
CA ALA A 215 -6.25 -3.26 10.54
C ALA A 215 -5.99 -2.65 9.16
N VAL A 216 -6.31 -3.37 8.08
CA VAL A 216 -6.14 -2.88 6.71
C VAL A 216 -7.01 -1.65 6.43
N PRO A 217 -8.33 -1.61 6.75
CA PRO A 217 -9.13 -0.39 6.64
C PRO A 217 -8.59 0.78 7.48
N LYS A 218 -8.17 0.52 8.73
CA LYS A 218 -7.53 1.54 9.58
C LYS A 218 -6.22 2.07 8.99
N ASN A 219 -5.52 1.25 8.21
CA ASN A 219 -4.34 1.61 7.45
C ASN A 219 -4.66 2.11 6.02
N LEU A 220 -5.84 2.71 5.84
CA LEU A 220 -6.31 3.30 4.59
C LEU A 220 -6.39 2.25 3.46
N PHE A 221 -6.94 1.08 3.77
CA PHE A 221 -7.18 -0.04 2.87
C PHE A 221 -5.92 -0.63 2.20
N GLY A 222 -4.75 -0.46 2.80
CA GLY A 222 -3.50 -1.07 2.32
C GLY A 222 -2.59 -1.56 3.44
N MET A 223 -1.66 -2.46 3.11
CA MET A 223 -0.66 -2.97 4.04
C MET A 223 0.56 -2.03 4.13
N CYS A 224 0.96 -1.41 3.03
CA CYS A 224 2.11 -0.52 2.95
C CYS A 224 1.65 0.93 2.79
N THR A 225 2.01 1.81 3.72
CA THR A 225 1.75 3.24 3.57
C THR A 225 2.72 3.93 2.63
N GLY A 226 3.89 3.33 2.37
CA GLY A 226 4.97 3.94 1.59
C GLY A 226 5.72 5.04 2.33
N ARG A 227 5.55 5.13 3.65
CA ARG A 227 6.21 6.09 4.57
C ARG A 227 7.01 5.36 5.64
N THR A 228 8.17 5.92 5.99
CA THR A 228 9.04 5.34 7.02
C THR A 228 8.41 5.57 8.39
N ALA A 229 8.26 4.51 9.20
CA ALA A 229 7.85 4.66 10.58
C ALA A 229 8.94 5.45 11.35
N THR A 230 8.53 6.43 12.15
CA THR A 230 9.41 7.36 12.88
C THR A 230 10.37 6.69 13.88
N SER A 231 10.23 5.39 14.14
CA SER A 231 10.88 4.69 15.26
C SER A 231 11.73 3.47 14.90
N SER A 232 12.08 3.24 13.63
CA SER A 232 12.90 2.08 13.23
C SER A 232 14.29 2.47 12.69
N GLY A 233 15.33 1.94 13.32
CA GLY A 233 16.71 1.98 12.85
C GLY A 233 16.93 1.19 11.54
N GLU A 234 18.01 1.55 10.84
CA GLU A 234 18.33 1.28 9.43
C GLU A 234 17.27 1.76 8.43
N LYS A 235 17.51 2.97 7.88
CA LYS A 235 16.64 3.70 6.95
C LYS A 235 16.62 3.05 5.55
N LYS A 236 16.01 1.88 5.40
CA LYS A 236 15.73 1.34 4.07
C LYS A 236 14.69 2.23 3.38
N PRO A 237 14.90 2.62 2.11
CA PRO A 237 13.95 3.46 1.40
C PRO A 237 12.59 2.78 1.27
N VAL A 238 11.53 3.53 1.52
CA VAL A 238 10.14 3.13 1.25
C VAL A 238 9.61 3.88 0.05
N LEU A 239 8.60 3.31 -0.62
CA LEU A 239 8.18 3.74 -1.96
C LEU A 239 7.96 5.26 -2.12
N THR A 240 7.14 5.89 -1.26
CA THR A 240 6.77 7.31 -1.48
C THR A 240 7.84 8.28 -1.02
N ASP A 241 8.54 7.97 0.08
CA ASP A 241 9.70 8.76 0.51
C ASP A 241 10.82 8.74 -0.54
N TRP A 242 11.12 7.55 -1.07
CA TRP A 242 12.11 7.37 -2.12
C TRP A 242 11.70 8.09 -3.41
N LEU A 243 10.47 7.90 -3.89
CA LEU A 243 9.99 8.59 -5.10
C LEU A 243 9.98 10.11 -4.94
N SER A 244 9.56 10.64 -3.79
CA SER A 244 9.62 12.08 -3.51
C SER A 244 11.05 12.59 -3.59
N THR A 245 11.98 11.89 -2.93
CA THR A 245 13.41 12.24 -2.95
C THR A 245 13.96 12.21 -4.37
N LYS A 246 13.57 11.23 -5.18
CA LYS A 246 14.00 11.14 -6.57
C LYS A 246 13.44 12.29 -7.41
N ILE A 247 12.16 12.61 -7.29
CA ILE A 247 11.56 13.75 -8.01
C ILE A 247 12.28 15.06 -7.67
N ASP A 248 12.56 15.29 -6.38
CA ASP A 248 13.27 16.48 -5.91
C ASP A 248 14.69 16.53 -6.49
N GLN A 249 15.44 15.42 -6.45
CA GLN A 249 16.79 15.31 -7.04
C GLN A 249 16.81 15.51 -8.56
N LEU A 250 15.82 14.94 -9.27
CA LEU A 250 15.74 15.02 -10.73
C LEU A 250 15.41 16.44 -11.20
N SER A 251 14.54 17.14 -10.49
CA SER A 251 14.10 18.49 -10.83
C SER A 251 15.00 19.61 -10.28
N GLY A 252 15.81 19.32 -9.26
CA GLY A 252 16.56 20.33 -8.51
C GLY A 252 15.70 21.16 -7.57
N ILE A 253 14.39 20.89 -7.48
CA ILE A 253 13.47 21.56 -6.55
C ILE A 253 13.46 20.77 -5.25
N SER A 254 14.11 21.30 -4.22
CA SER A 254 14.06 20.78 -2.87
C SER A 254 14.05 21.92 -1.85
N GLY A 255 13.38 21.74 -0.72
CA GLY A 255 13.33 22.75 0.33
C GLY A 255 12.26 22.45 1.37
N GLU A 256 12.28 23.22 2.46
CA GLU A 256 11.20 23.17 3.44
C GLU A 256 9.91 23.72 2.82
N ALA A 257 8.83 22.92 2.86
CA ALA A 257 7.56 23.27 2.25
C ALA A 257 7.65 23.64 0.76
N ARG A 258 8.59 23.04 0.02
CA ARG A 258 8.77 23.21 -1.44
C ARG A 258 8.95 21.84 -2.10
N THR A 259 8.19 21.63 -3.18
CA THR A 259 8.20 20.39 -3.98
C THR A 259 7.83 20.71 -5.42
N LEU A 260 8.24 19.89 -6.39
CA LEU A 260 7.87 20.05 -7.80
C LEU A 260 6.33 19.99 -7.98
N THR A 261 5.77 21.05 -8.56
CA THR A 261 4.34 21.17 -8.88
C THR A 261 4.08 21.14 -10.37
N PHE A 262 2.83 20.90 -10.78
CA PHE A 262 2.43 21.04 -12.19
C PHE A 262 2.62 22.47 -12.72
N THR A 263 2.58 23.49 -11.84
CA THR A 263 2.81 24.90 -12.17
C THR A 263 4.26 25.10 -12.62
N ASP A 264 5.21 24.45 -11.95
CA ASP A 264 6.62 24.51 -12.33
C ASP A 264 6.84 23.86 -13.70
N LEU A 265 6.24 22.69 -13.92
CA LEU A 265 6.31 21.98 -15.20
C LEU A 265 5.74 22.83 -16.34
N LYS A 266 4.58 23.42 -16.13
CA LYS A 266 3.90 24.26 -17.13
C LYS A 266 4.71 25.52 -17.49
N LYS A 267 5.43 26.12 -16.55
CA LYS A 267 6.34 27.25 -16.82
C LYS A 267 7.48 26.88 -17.78
N LYS A 268 7.85 25.59 -17.85
CA LYS A 268 8.82 25.04 -18.81
C LYS A 268 8.17 24.36 -20.01
N GLU A 269 6.88 24.62 -20.28
CA GLU A 269 6.12 23.99 -21.36
C GLU A 269 6.05 22.45 -21.28
N ILE A 270 6.19 21.87 -20.08
CA ILE A 270 6.06 20.45 -19.82
C ILE A 270 4.64 20.17 -19.31
N ASN A 271 3.83 19.49 -20.12
CA ASN A 271 2.47 19.10 -19.78
C ASN A 271 2.46 17.66 -19.27
N LEU A 272 2.34 17.49 -17.96
CA LEU A 272 2.18 16.18 -17.33
C LEU A 272 0.70 15.88 -17.07
N LYS A 273 0.25 14.68 -17.47
CA LYS A 273 -1.09 14.16 -17.17
C LYS A 273 -1.01 12.76 -16.60
N MET A 274 -1.82 12.49 -15.60
CA MET A 274 -1.99 11.14 -15.07
C MET A 274 -3.46 10.80 -14.93
N VAL A 275 -3.77 9.52 -14.77
CA VAL A 275 -5.14 9.06 -14.51
C VAL A 275 -5.18 8.29 -13.20
N ALA A 276 -6.18 8.56 -12.39
CA ALA A 276 -6.48 7.80 -11.19
C ALA A 276 -7.92 7.30 -11.22
N SER A 277 -8.16 6.14 -10.60
CA SER A 277 -9.51 5.58 -10.48
C SER A 277 -10.08 5.95 -9.12
N ASN A 278 -11.19 6.67 -9.09
CA ASN A 278 -11.90 6.96 -7.85
C ASN A 278 -12.98 5.90 -7.63
N LEU A 279 -12.80 5.08 -6.60
CA LEU A 279 -13.70 3.99 -6.25
C LEU A 279 -15.05 4.50 -5.71
N SER A 280 -15.05 5.56 -4.90
CA SER A 280 -16.26 6.13 -4.32
C SER A 280 -17.19 6.75 -5.36
N HIS A 281 -16.63 7.42 -6.37
CA HIS A 281 -17.40 8.00 -7.48
C HIS A 281 -17.55 7.04 -8.68
N ASN A 282 -16.98 5.83 -8.62
CA ASN A 282 -16.97 4.86 -9.73
C ASN A 282 -16.53 5.46 -11.08
N GLN A 283 -15.58 6.41 -11.08
CA GLN A 283 -15.12 7.08 -12.30
C GLN A 283 -13.62 7.41 -12.29
N PRO A 284 -12.99 7.47 -13.47
CA PRO A 284 -11.61 7.93 -13.58
C PRO A 284 -11.54 9.46 -13.45
N TYR A 285 -10.43 9.94 -12.88
CA TYR A 285 -10.06 11.35 -12.83
C TYR A 285 -8.73 11.58 -13.53
N SER A 286 -8.65 12.67 -14.30
CA SER A 286 -7.37 13.19 -14.79
C SER A 286 -6.69 14.01 -13.69
N LEU A 287 -5.37 13.85 -13.57
CA LEU A 287 -4.51 14.63 -12.71
C LEU A 287 -3.61 15.55 -13.56
N PRO A 288 -3.38 16.81 -13.15
CA PRO A 288 -4.00 17.45 -11.99
C PRO A 288 -5.52 17.58 -12.18
N PHE A 289 -6.26 17.60 -11.06
CA PHE A 289 -7.72 17.68 -11.08
C PHE A 289 -8.19 18.94 -11.79
N SER A 290 -9.38 18.86 -12.41
CA SER A 290 -10.04 20.05 -12.96
C SER A 290 -10.31 21.09 -11.87
N ASN A 291 -10.35 22.38 -12.24
CA ASN A 291 -10.58 23.47 -11.29
C ASN A 291 -11.97 23.42 -10.62
N GLU A 292 -12.90 22.66 -11.19
CA GLU A 292 -14.26 22.44 -10.67
C GLU A 292 -14.29 21.36 -9.58
N SER A 293 -13.27 20.51 -9.50
CA SER A 293 -13.20 19.44 -8.50
C SER A 293 -12.79 20.01 -7.14
N LEU A 294 -13.71 19.99 -6.18
CA LEU A 294 -13.47 20.43 -4.82
C LEU A 294 -13.16 19.23 -3.91
N PHE A 295 -11.88 18.89 -3.82
CA PHE A 295 -11.39 17.86 -2.90
C PHE A 295 -10.77 18.48 -1.66
N VAL A 296 -10.99 17.81 -0.54
CA VAL A 296 -10.45 18.13 0.79
C VAL A 296 -9.60 16.94 1.25
N PHE A 297 -8.57 17.20 2.03
CA PHE A 297 -7.80 16.15 2.68
C PHE A 297 -7.67 16.38 4.18
N LYS A 298 -7.49 15.29 4.92
CA LYS A 298 -7.20 15.30 6.37
C LYS A 298 -5.70 15.22 6.57
N GLU A 299 -5.14 16.15 7.35
CA GLU A 299 -3.70 16.27 7.56
C GLU A 299 -3.09 14.98 8.13
N ASP A 300 -3.76 14.36 9.11
CA ASP A 300 -3.30 13.12 9.75
C ASP A 300 -3.19 11.94 8.77
N HIS A 301 -4.11 11.85 7.80
CA HIS A 301 -4.04 10.84 6.75
C HIS A 301 -2.88 11.13 5.80
N PHE A 302 -2.67 12.39 5.44
CA PHE A 302 -1.59 12.77 4.54
C PHE A 302 -0.20 12.61 5.18
N LYS A 303 -0.05 12.85 6.49
CA LYS A 303 1.19 12.57 7.24
C LYS A 303 1.58 11.09 7.20
N LYS A 304 0.59 10.18 7.16
CA LYS A 304 0.83 8.74 7.02
C LYS A 304 1.25 8.33 5.61
N LEU A 305 1.00 9.16 4.59
CA LEU A 305 1.18 8.81 3.18
C LEU A 305 2.31 9.57 2.48
N PHE A 306 2.59 10.80 2.92
CA PHE A 306 3.50 11.73 2.26
C PHE A 306 4.58 12.26 3.20
N PRO A 307 5.78 12.59 2.67
CA PRO A 307 6.83 13.23 3.44
C PRO A 307 6.43 14.61 3.96
N ASP A 308 7.08 15.05 5.04
CA ASP A 308 6.70 16.27 5.77
C ASP A 308 6.82 17.54 4.91
N ASN A 309 7.78 17.62 3.99
CA ASN A 309 7.90 18.77 3.08
C ASN A 309 6.67 18.90 2.17
N ILE A 310 6.08 17.79 1.76
CA ILE A 310 4.86 17.77 0.94
C ILE A 310 3.67 18.21 1.78
N VAL A 311 3.50 17.65 2.97
CA VAL A 311 2.39 18.02 3.86
C VAL A 311 2.49 19.50 4.25
N LYS A 312 3.67 19.98 4.62
CA LYS A 312 3.92 21.42 4.91
C LYS A 312 3.63 22.31 3.69
N TYR A 313 4.00 21.89 2.47
CA TYR A 313 3.64 22.63 1.26
C TYR A 313 2.12 22.70 1.07
N LEU A 314 1.40 21.62 1.37
CA LEU A 314 -0.06 21.58 1.24
C LEU A 314 -0.75 22.42 2.32
N THR A 315 -0.25 22.43 3.56
CA THR A 315 -0.89 23.11 4.69
C THR A 315 -0.42 24.55 4.91
N LYS A 316 0.63 25.02 4.24
CA LYS A 316 1.13 26.39 4.44
C LYS A 316 0.06 27.44 4.09
N PRO A 317 0.03 28.58 4.81
CA PRO A 317 -1.00 29.60 4.64
C PRO A 317 -1.16 30.10 3.21
N GLU A 318 -0.06 30.28 2.48
CA GLU A 318 -0.06 30.74 1.09
C GLU A 318 -0.80 29.78 0.15
N THR A 319 -0.53 28.47 0.28
CA THR A 319 -1.18 27.44 -0.53
C THR A 319 -2.66 27.39 -0.20
N GLN A 320 -3.01 27.40 1.08
CA GLN A 320 -4.40 27.32 1.50
C GLN A 320 -5.21 28.57 1.17
N ALA A 321 -4.62 29.77 1.25
CA ALA A 321 -5.26 31.01 0.81
C ALA A 321 -5.63 30.95 -0.68
N ALA A 322 -4.77 30.37 -1.52
CA ALA A 322 -5.07 30.17 -2.94
C ALA A 322 -6.14 29.10 -3.22
N CYS A 323 -6.40 28.22 -2.25
CA CYS A 323 -7.38 27.12 -2.38
C CYS A 323 -8.71 27.41 -1.68
N GLN A 324 -8.76 28.43 -0.82
CA GLN A 324 -9.93 28.77 -0.02
C GLN A 324 -11.15 29.02 -0.91
N HIS A 325 -12.29 28.52 -0.43
CA HIS A 325 -13.58 28.75 -1.05
C HIS A 325 -14.41 29.62 -0.10
N GLU A 326 -14.88 30.78 -0.56
CA GLU A 326 -15.53 31.80 0.28
C GLU A 326 -16.72 31.25 1.08
N SER A 327 -17.45 30.30 0.49
CA SER A 327 -18.65 29.72 1.10
C SER A 327 -18.42 28.67 2.19
N TYR A 328 -17.19 28.15 2.37
CA TYR A 328 -16.94 26.99 3.23
C TYR A 328 -15.79 27.21 4.21
N LYS A 329 -16.07 26.99 5.50
CA LYS A 329 -15.05 26.88 6.53
C LYS A 329 -14.86 25.41 6.91
N LEU A 330 -13.67 24.89 6.63
CA LEU A 330 -13.29 23.52 6.97
C LEU A 330 -13.07 23.36 8.48
N PRO A 331 -13.32 22.16 9.04
CA PRO A 331 -12.95 21.84 10.41
C PRO A 331 -11.42 21.75 10.58
N ASP A 332 -10.95 21.84 11.83
CA ASP A 332 -9.51 21.77 12.13
C ASP A 332 -8.90 20.44 11.66
N GLY A 333 -7.69 20.51 11.10
CA GLY A 333 -7.01 19.36 10.50
C GLY A 333 -7.48 18.99 9.09
N TYR A 334 -8.45 19.71 8.53
CA TYR A 334 -8.90 19.56 7.13
C TYR A 334 -8.46 20.74 6.27
N TYR A 335 -8.01 20.42 5.07
CA TYR A 335 -7.43 21.39 4.14
C TYR A 335 -7.93 21.15 2.73
N PHE A 336 -8.09 22.23 1.96
CA PHE A 336 -8.42 22.09 0.55
C PHE A 336 -7.22 21.54 -0.21
N LEU A 337 -7.46 20.58 -1.09
CA LEU A 337 -6.43 20.09 -2.00
C LEU A 337 -6.18 21.15 -3.09
N PRO A 338 -4.91 21.48 -3.42
CA PRO A 338 -4.61 22.44 -4.47
C PRO A 338 -5.27 22.10 -5.81
N LYS A 339 -5.94 23.10 -6.38
CA LYS A 339 -6.62 23.00 -7.67
C LYS A 339 -5.61 23.05 -8.82
N GLY A 340 -5.89 22.29 -9.87
CA GLY A 340 -5.15 22.35 -11.13
C GLY A 340 -3.63 22.27 -10.94
N ASP A 341 -2.92 23.20 -11.56
CA ASP A 341 -1.47 23.12 -11.69
C ASP A 341 -0.72 23.33 -10.35
N ALA A 342 -1.38 23.78 -9.27
CA ALA A 342 -0.74 23.94 -7.96
C ALA A 342 -0.49 22.61 -7.23
N LEU A 343 -1.03 21.49 -7.73
CA LEU A 343 -0.86 20.17 -7.13
C LEU A 343 0.63 19.73 -7.17
N PRO A 344 1.18 19.15 -6.09
CA PRO A 344 2.48 18.49 -6.17
C PRO A 344 2.47 17.27 -7.08
N VAL A 345 3.52 17.11 -7.88
CA VAL A 345 3.66 15.97 -8.82
C VAL A 345 3.68 14.64 -8.07
N VAL A 346 4.34 14.58 -6.91
CA VAL A 346 4.40 13.38 -6.06
C VAL A 346 3.02 12.97 -5.53
N VAL A 347 2.14 13.95 -5.23
CA VAL A 347 0.77 13.69 -4.77
C VAL A 347 -0.06 13.10 -5.90
N ALA A 348 -0.02 13.71 -7.08
CA ALA A 348 -0.71 13.16 -8.25
C ALA A 348 -0.21 11.76 -8.63
N MET A 349 1.11 11.56 -8.63
CA MET A 349 1.71 10.25 -8.87
C MET A 349 1.21 9.23 -7.84
N ARG A 350 1.22 9.54 -6.54
CA ARG A 350 0.75 8.62 -5.50
C ARG A 350 -0.74 8.31 -5.61
N ILE A 351 -1.57 9.28 -5.99
CA ILE A 351 -3.00 9.06 -6.25
C ILE A 351 -3.21 8.15 -7.47
N SER A 352 -2.37 8.25 -8.50
CA SER A 352 -2.43 7.39 -9.69
C SER A 352 -1.94 5.95 -9.43
N LEU A 353 -1.15 5.73 -8.38
CA LEU A 353 -0.65 4.39 -8.01
C LEU A 353 -1.77 3.49 -7.49
N SER A 354 -2.11 2.46 -8.26
CA SER A 354 -3.12 1.47 -7.89
C SER A 354 -2.47 0.12 -7.60
N PHE A 355 -2.27 -0.16 -6.31
CA PHE A 355 -1.92 -1.50 -5.82
C PHE A 355 -2.90 -1.88 -4.70
N PRO A 356 -4.13 -2.32 -5.04
CA PRO A 356 -5.15 -2.65 -4.06
C PRO A 356 -4.61 -3.61 -3.01
N LEU A 357 -4.97 -3.40 -1.73
CA LEU A 357 -4.49 -4.14 -0.56
C LEU A 357 -2.99 -3.97 -0.25
N LEU A 358 -2.12 -3.85 -1.24
CA LEU A 358 -0.67 -3.70 -1.04
C LEU A 358 -0.31 -2.27 -0.62
N LEU A 359 -0.73 -1.25 -1.37
CA LEU A 359 -0.43 0.15 -1.08
C LEU A 359 -1.67 0.85 -0.54
N SER A 360 -1.52 1.60 0.56
CA SER A 360 -2.60 2.38 1.16
C SER A 360 -3.17 3.38 0.15
N ALA A 361 -4.51 3.43 0.09
CA ALA A 361 -5.26 4.38 -0.72
C ALA A 361 -5.08 5.82 -0.21
N VAL A 362 -5.28 6.79 -1.08
CA VAL A 362 -5.22 8.21 -0.74
C VAL A 362 -6.65 8.72 -0.51
N PRO A 363 -7.10 8.89 0.75
CA PRO A 363 -8.45 9.36 1.03
C PRO A 363 -8.56 10.84 0.65
N LEU A 364 -9.55 11.15 -0.17
CA LEU A 364 -9.97 12.51 -0.48
C LEU A 364 -11.45 12.64 -0.11
N TYR A 365 -11.77 13.76 0.51
CA TYR A 365 -13.11 14.10 0.97
C TYR A 365 -13.75 15.11 0.02
N THR A 366 -15.07 15.09 -0.04
CA THR A 366 -15.87 16.06 -0.80
C THR A 366 -16.88 16.71 0.14
N ILE A 367 -17.39 17.87 -0.28
CA ILE A 367 -18.46 18.54 0.47
C ILE A 367 -19.79 17.88 0.11
N SER A 368 -20.57 17.49 1.11
CA SER A 368 -21.87 16.84 0.88
C SER A 368 -22.82 17.75 0.10
N GLN A 369 -23.68 17.15 -0.73
CA GLN A 369 -24.64 17.90 -1.54
C GLN A 369 -25.57 18.75 -0.67
N SER A 370 -25.94 18.26 0.51
CA SER A 370 -26.76 19.00 1.48
C SER A 370 -26.07 20.26 1.99
N ALA A 371 -24.76 20.18 2.28
CA ALA A 371 -23.99 21.37 2.66
C ALA A 371 -23.82 22.32 1.46
N SER A 372 -23.63 21.80 0.25
CA SER A 372 -23.56 22.60 -0.97
C SER A 372 -24.86 23.34 -1.28
N ASN A 373 -26.01 22.70 -1.06
CA ASN A 373 -27.32 23.33 -1.26
C ASN A 373 -27.56 24.46 -0.26
N ARG A 374 -27.23 24.26 1.02
CA ARG A 374 -27.30 25.33 2.03
C ARG A 374 -26.37 26.50 1.69
N ALA A 375 -25.19 26.24 1.10
CA ALA A 375 -24.25 27.31 0.74
C ALA A 375 -24.83 28.22 -0.36
N LYS A 376 -25.64 27.65 -1.25
CA LYS A 376 -26.34 28.40 -2.31
C LYS A 376 -27.47 29.29 -1.75
N GLU A 377 -27.99 28.98 -0.57
CA GLU A 377 -29.01 29.77 0.13
C GLU A 377 -28.40 31.01 0.83
N GLY A 378 -27.07 31.12 0.87
CA GLY A 378 -26.32 32.27 1.36
C GLY A 378 -25.73 32.06 2.76
N GLY A 379 -24.48 32.50 2.96
CA GLY A 379 -23.75 32.42 4.24
C GLY A 379 -22.52 31.52 4.20
N ILE A 380 -21.59 31.72 5.15
CA ILE A 380 -20.42 30.86 5.33
C ILE A 380 -20.85 29.62 6.11
N ILE A 381 -20.67 28.43 5.53
CA ILE A 381 -21.02 27.17 6.18
C ILE A 381 -19.81 26.60 6.91
N GLN A 382 -19.96 26.41 8.21
CA GLN A 382 -19.03 25.61 8.99
C GLN A 382 -19.32 24.13 8.76
N LEU A 383 -18.32 23.42 8.22
CA LEU A 383 -18.42 22.00 7.93
C LEU A 383 -17.94 21.19 9.14
N SER A 384 -18.59 20.05 9.38
CA SER A 384 -18.14 19.03 10.32
C SER A 384 -17.90 17.72 9.55
N GLU A 385 -17.02 16.87 10.06
CA GLU A 385 -16.90 15.49 9.58
C GLU A 385 -18.26 14.83 9.78
N SER A 386 -18.85 14.28 8.72
CA SER A 386 -20.03 13.43 8.87
C SER A 386 -19.54 12.18 9.58
N GLU A 387 -20.06 11.92 10.79
CA GLU A 387 -20.01 10.57 11.35
C GLU A 387 -20.72 9.68 10.33
N GLU A 388 -19.94 8.90 9.56
CA GLU A 388 -20.50 7.84 8.74
C GLU A 388 -21.25 6.92 9.70
N THR A 389 -22.57 7.08 9.73
CA THR A 389 -23.49 6.07 10.23
C THR A 389 -23.27 4.89 9.31
N GLY A 390 -22.59 3.88 9.84
CA GLY A 390 -22.42 2.61 9.15
C GLY A 390 -23.79 1.98 8.98
N ASP A 391 -24.31 2.05 7.75
CA ASP A 391 -25.38 1.20 7.25
C ASP A 391 -24.80 0.20 6.25
#